data_AF-A0A1C7N5Z1-F1
#
_entry.id   AF-A0A1C7N5Z1-F1
#
_cell.length_a   1.000
_cell.length_b   1.000
_cell.length_c   1.000
_cell.angle_alpha   90.00
_cell.angle_beta   90.00
_cell.angle_gamma   90.00
#
_symmetry.space_group_name_H-M   'P 1'
#
loop_
_entity.id
_entity.type
_entity.pdbx_description
1 polymer ?
#
loop_
_entity_poly.entity_id
_entity_poly.type
_entity_poly.pdbx_seq_one_letter_code
_entity_poly.pdbx_strand_id
1 'polypeptide(L)'
;MSDDNKQLALNEKDLGNAAYKKREFEAALNHYDKAYELDNTNITFLTNKAAVLFEQEKFDQCIKVCEEAIERGRELRCDYKLIARALQRIGNANLKLNNLDEAIKYYSKSLTEHRTPDTLQKLRDTEKLKKEQEKAAYYNPELADRAREEGNALFKAGKWPEAVEQYTEAIKRNDKDVRPYSNRAVCYLKLMAVHEAEKDADRCIELDPTFGKYF
;
A
#
# COMPACT_ATOMS: atom_id res chain seq x y z
N MET A 1 10.78 28.34 -28.38
CA MET A 1 12.04 27.56 -28.44
C MET A 1 12.30 27.21 -29.89
N SER A 2 13.52 27.38 -30.39
CA SER A 2 13.89 26.96 -31.75
C SER A 2 13.89 25.42 -31.85
N ASP A 3 13.68 24.88 -33.04
CA ASP A 3 13.74 23.43 -33.25
C ASP A 3 15.14 22.86 -32.96
N ASP A 4 16.19 23.67 -33.14
CA ASP A 4 17.57 23.34 -32.76
C ASP A 4 17.70 23.06 -31.26
N ASN A 5 17.05 23.85 -30.39
CA ASN A 5 17.11 23.63 -28.94
C ASN A 5 16.40 22.33 -28.53
N LYS A 6 15.31 21.97 -29.21
CA LYS A 6 14.63 20.68 -28.96
C LYS A 6 15.51 19.50 -29.34
N GLN A 7 16.21 19.58 -30.46
CA GLN A 7 17.14 18.52 -30.87
C GLN A 7 18.32 18.40 -29.90
N LEU A 8 18.86 19.52 -29.43
CA LEU A 8 19.91 19.52 -28.39
C LEU A 8 19.40 18.91 -27.08
N ALA A 9 18.17 19.23 -26.65
CA ALA A 9 17.57 18.65 -25.46
C ALA A 9 17.41 17.11 -25.57
N LEU A 10 17.00 16.61 -26.74
CA LEU A 10 16.90 15.18 -26.99
C LEU A 10 18.27 14.49 -26.92
N ASN A 11 19.31 15.11 -27.47
CA ASN A 11 20.68 14.61 -27.39
C ASN A 11 21.17 14.54 -25.93
N GLU A 12 20.94 15.60 -25.14
CA GLU A 12 21.27 15.61 -23.71
C GLU A 12 20.52 14.50 -22.95
N LYS A 13 19.23 14.30 -23.23
CA LYS A 13 18.47 13.17 -22.68
C LYS A 13 19.08 11.81 -23.04
N ASP A 14 19.56 11.62 -24.27
CA ASP A 14 20.19 10.35 -24.67
C ASP A 14 21.55 10.13 -23.98
N LEU A 15 22.34 11.19 -23.76
CA LEU A 15 23.53 11.14 -22.92
C LEU A 15 23.19 10.79 -21.47
N GLY A 16 22.13 11.40 -20.92
CA GLY A 16 21.62 11.08 -19.59
C GLY A 16 21.16 9.62 -19.47
N ASN A 17 20.49 9.09 -20.49
CA ASN A 17 20.09 7.68 -20.54
C ASN A 17 21.32 6.74 -20.58
N ALA A 18 22.36 7.12 -21.32
CA ALA A 18 23.60 6.35 -21.40
C ALA A 18 24.35 6.33 -20.06
N ALA A 19 24.48 7.49 -19.41
CA ALA A 19 25.06 7.63 -18.07
C ALA A 19 24.25 6.83 -17.03
N TYR A 20 22.92 6.89 -17.08
CA TYR A 20 22.04 6.12 -16.21
C TYR A 20 22.27 4.61 -16.34
N LYS A 21 22.38 4.09 -17.56
CA LYS A 21 22.68 2.66 -17.80
C LYS A 21 24.04 2.24 -17.24
N LYS A 22 25.02 3.15 -17.20
CA LYS A 22 26.33 2.95 -16.58
C LYS A 22 26.34 3.18 -15.06
N ARG A 23 25.19 3.54 -14.46
CA ARG A 23 25.05 3.97 -13.06
C ARG A 23 25.87 5.21 -12.71
N GLU A 24 26.21 6.03 -13.69
CA GLU A 24 26.84 7.34 -13.53
C GLU A 24 25.76 8.38 -13.20
N PHE A 25 25.18 8.27 -12.00
CA PHE A 25 23.94 8.96 -11.65
C PHE A 25 24.04 10.49 -11.66
N GLU A 26 25.12 11.06 -11.12
CA GLU A 26 25.30 12.52 -11.11
C GLU A 26 25.46 13.08 -12.54
N ALA A 27 26.16 12.35 -13.43
CA ALA A 27 26.23 12.73 -14.84
C ALA A 27 24.86 12.63 -15.52
N ALA A 28 24.08 11.60 -15.21
CA ALA A 28 22.72 11.46 -15.74
C ALA A 28 21.81 12.62 -15.29
N LEU A 29 21.86 13.02 -14.02
CA LEU A 29 21.11 14.16 -13.49
C LEU A 29 21.47 15.45 -14.22
N ASN A 30 22.77 15.75 -14.36
CA ASN A 30 23.24 16.95 -15.06
C ASN A 30 22.73 17.01 -16.51
N HIS A 31 22.77 15.87 -17.22
CA HIS A 31 22.25 15.77 -18.59
C HIS A 31 20.73 15.98 -18.66
N TYR A 32 19.95 15.43 -17.73
CA TYR A 32 18.50 15.66 -17.70
C TYR A 32 18.13 17.09 -17.33
N ASP A 33 18.89 17.73 -16.43
CA ASP A 33 18.69 19.13 -16.08
C ASP A 33 18.99 20.05 -17.26
N LYS A 34 20.12 19.82 -17.96
CA LYS A 34 20.45 20.55 -19.17
C LYS A 34 19.42 20.33 -20.30
N ALA A 35 18.90 19.11 -20.45
CA ALA A 35 17.82 18.83 -21.40
C ALA A 35 16.56 19.66 -21.09
N TYR A 36 16.20 19.78 -19.80
CA TYR A 36 15.04 20.56 -19.37
C TYR A 36 15.23 22.07 -19.51
N GLU A 37 16.44 22.58 -19.28
CA GLU A 37 16.78 23.99 -19.54
C GLU A 37 16.66 24.35 -21.04
N LEU A 38 17.06 23.43 -21.92
CA LEU A 38 16.95 23.61 -23.37
C LEU A 38 15.51 23.49 -23.86
N ASP A 39 14.75 22.55 -23.32
CA ASP A 39 13.34 22.30 -23.65
C ASP A 39 12.53 21.88 -22.41
N ASN A 40 11.77 22.84 -21.88
CA ASN A 40 10.88 22.63 -20.74
C ASN A 40 9.46 22.16 -21.14
N THR A 41 9.26 21.80 -22.42
CA THR A 41 7.97 21.29 -22.93
C THR A 41 7.90 19.76 -22.97
N ASN A 42 9.00 19.08 -22.66
CA ASN A 42 9.07 17.63 -22.62
C ASN A 42 9.34 17.10 -21.20
N ILE A 43 8.28 16.65 -20.53
CA ILE A 43 8.34 16.12 -19.15
C ILE A 43 9.09 14.78 -19.04
N THR A 44 9.51 14.18 -20.16
CA THR A 44 10.32 12.95 -20.14
C THR A 44 11.62 13.17 -19.38
N PHE A 45 12.20 14.37 -19.43
CA PHE A 45 13.43 14.71 -18.72
C PHE A 45 13.24 14.66 -17.20
N LEU A 46 12.18 15.28 -16.69
CA LEU A 46 11.83 15.23 -15.26
C LEU A 46 11.51 13.80 -14.82
N THR A 47 10.75 13.05 -15.62
CA THR A 47 10.46 11.65 -15.29
C THR A 47 11.68 10.73 -15.42
N ASN A 48 12.71 11.07 -16.18
CA ASN A 48 13.96 10.31 -16.17
C ASN A 48 14.85 10.72 -14.98
N LYS A 49 14.92 12.02 -14.67
CA LYS A 49 15.58 12.55 -13.47
C LYS A 49 15.05 11.90 -12.20
N ALA A 50 13.73 11.82 -12.05
CA ALA A 50 13.10 11.14 -10.92
C ALA A 50 13.45 9.64 -10.85
N ALA A 51 13.68 8.97 -11.99
CA ALA A 51 14.14 7.58 -11.98
C ALA A 51 15.54 7.46 -11.36
N VAL A 52 16.45 8.37 -11.70
CA VAL A 52 17.80 8.43 -11.12
C VAL A 52 17.73 8.66 -9.61
N LEU A 53 16.94 9.65 -9.17
CA LEU A 53 16.79 9.97 -7.75
C LEU A 53 16.22 8.78 -6.96
N PHE A 54 15.29 8.03 -7.56
CA PHE A 54 14.77 6.80 -6.96
C PHE A 54 15.84 5.73 -6.80
N GLU A 55 16.68 5.49 -7.83
CA GLU A 55 17.81 4.55 -7.76
C GLU A 55 18.90 4.98 -6.77
N GLN A 56 19.04 6.28 -6.52
CA GLN A 56 19.92 6.83 -5.49
C GLN A 56 19.30 6.80 -4.08
N GLU A 57 18.11 6.23 -3.91
CA GLU A 57 17.34 6.21 -2.65
C GLU A 57 16.99 7.62 -2.10
N LYS A 58 17.10 8.66 -2.94
CA LYS A 58 16.72 10.04 -2.62
C LYS A 58 15.21 10.21 -2.79
N PHE A 59 14.42 9.47 -2.02
CA PHE A 59 12.97 9.34 -2.22
C PHE A 59 12.21 10.66 -2.13
N ASP A 60 12.51 11.52 -1.16
CA ASP A 60 11.84 12.82 -1.03
C ASP A 60 12.09 13.73 -2.25
N GLN A 61 13.33 13.72 -2.78
CA GLN A 61 13.65 14.48 -3.99
C GLN A 61 12.99 13.87 -5.22
N CYS A 62 12.94 12.54 -5.31
CA CYS A 62 12.20 11.83 -6.36
C CYS A 62 10.73 12.23 -6.37
N ILE A 63 10.09 12.30 -5.20
CA ILE A 63 8.67 12.69 -5.08
C ILE A 63 8.48 14.11 -5.61
N LYS A 64 9.28 15.07 -5.16
CA LYS A 64 9.20 16.47 -5.61
C LYS A 64 9.34 16.61 -7.13
N VAL A 65 10.33 15.95 -7.73
CA VAL A 65 10.55 15.99 -9.19
C VAL A 65 9.38 15.32 -9.95
N CYS A 66 8.80 14.26 -9.40
CA CYS A 66 7.60 13.66 -9.99
C CYS A 66 6.38 14.57 -9.89
N GLU A 67 6.19 15.29 -8.78
CA GLU A 67 5.11 16.28 -8.61
C GLU A 67 5.25 17.41 -9.64
N GLU A 68 6.46 17.95 -9.82
CA GLU A 68 6.76 18.92 -10.87
C GLU A 68 6.44 18.36 -12.27
N ALA A 69 6.84 17.11 -12.55
CA ALA A 69 6.55 16.46 -13.84
C ALA A 69 5.04 16.32 -14.11
N ILE A 70 4.23 16.08 -13.07
CA ILE A 70 2.77 15.97 -13.18
C ILE A 70 2.14 17.34 -13.44
N GLU A 71 2.56 18.36 -12.70
CA GLU A 71 2.08 19.74 -12.87
C GLU A 71 2.37 20.23 -14.28
N ARG A 72 3.64 20.20 -14.68
CA ARG A 72 4.08 20.57 -16.04
C ARG A 72 3.41 19.73 -17.10
N GLY A 73 3.27 18.42 -16.86
CA GLY A 73 2.63 17.50 -17.80
C GLY A 73 1.17 17.84 -18.08
N ARG A 74 0.44 18.28 -17.05
CA ARG A 74 -0.96 18.72 -17.18
C ARG A 74 -1.06 20.07 -17.89
N GLU A 75 -0.19 21.02 -17.55
CA GLU A 75 -0.12 22.33 -18.22
C GLU A 75 0.14 22.18 -19.72
N LEU A 76 1.08 21.30 -20.07
CA LEU A 76 1.50 21.03 -21.46
C LEU A 76 0.57 20.04 -22.19
N ARG A 77 -0.41 19.46 -21.49
CA ARG A 77 -1.33 18.43 -22.02
C ARG A 77 -0.57 17.24 -22.64
N CYS A 78 0.50 16.81 -21.97
CA CYS A 78 1.28 15.65 -22.39
C CYS A 78 0.47 14.35 -22.34
N ASP A 79 1.01 13.28 -22.94
CA ASP A 79 0.43 11.94 -22.86
C ASP A 79 0.21 11.55 -21.39
N TYR A 80 -1.03 11.17 -21.07
CA TYR A 80 -1.46 10.73 -19.75
C TYR A 80 -0.63 9.55 -19.21
N LYS A 81 0.00 8.75 -20.09
CA LYS A 81 0.94 7.68 -19.70
C LYS A 81 2.18 8.19 -18.98
N LEU A 82 2.68 9.36 -19.36
CA LEU A 82 3.84 9.98 -18.70
C LEU A 82 3.47 10.48 -17.30
N ILE A 83 2.27 11.06 -17.15
CA ILE A 83 1.71 11.47 -15.86
C ILE A 83 1.49 10.25 -14.97
N ALA A 84 0.88 9.18 -15.51
CA ALA A 84 0.70 7.92 -14.81
C ALA A 84 2.02 7.31 -14.32
N ARG A 85 3.09 7.38 -15.14
CA ARG A 85 4.43 6.92 -14.78
C ARG A 85 5.04 7.72 -13.63
N ALA A 86 4.87 9.05 -13.62
CA ALA A 86 5.31 9.90 -12.52
C ALA A 86 4.56 9.57 -11.21
N LEU A 87 3.22 9.46 -11.27
CA LEU A 87 2.38 9.06 -10.14
C LEU A 87 2.78 7.68 -9.59
N GLN A 88 3.02 6.71 -10.48
CA GLN A 88 3.47 5.38 -10.07
C GLN A 88 4.80 5.45 -9.32
N ARG A 89 5.74 6.30 -9.76
CA ARG A 89 7.03 6.45 -9.09
C ARG A 89 6.91 7.12 -7.72
N ILE A 90 6.00 8.09 -7.54
CA ILE A 90 5.66 8.62 -6.22
C ILE A 90 5.14 7.50 -5.31
N GLY A 91 4.28 6.62 -5.84
CA GLY A 91 3.79 5.44 -5.13
C GLY A 91 4.93 4.52 -4.68
N ASN A 92 5.87 4.20 -5.59
CA ASN A 92 7.04 3.38 -5.27
C ASN A 92 7.94 4.05 -4.20
N ALA A 93 8.15 5.37 -4.28
CA ALA A 93 8.98 6.10 -3.33
C ALA A 93 8.36 6.12 -1.94
N ASN A 94 7.05 6.36 -1.83
CA ASN A 94 6.33 6.29 -0.55
C ASN A 94 6.34 4.88 0.04
N LEU A 95 6.23 3.84 -0.80
CA LEU A 95 6.37 2.46 -0.34
C LEU A 95 7.75 2.21 0.29
N LYS A 96 8.83 2.74 -0.30
CA LYS A 96 10.18 2.64 0.26
C LYS A 96 10.36 3.43 1.56
N LEU A 97 9.63 4.53 1.72
CA LEU A 97 9.57 5.30 2.97
C LEU A 97 8.62 4.69 4.02
N ASN A 98 7.99 3.55 3.74
CA ASN A 98 6.94 2.93 4.56
C ASN A 98 5.71 3.83 4.80
N ASN A 99 5.48 4.82 3.93
CA ASN A 99 4.30 5.68 3.92
C ASN A 99 3.18 5.01 3.12
N LEU A 100 2.62 3.93 3.66
CA LEU A 100 1.73 3.03 2.92
C LEU A 100 0.45 3.73 2.40
N ASP A 101 -0.11 4.66 3.17
CA ASP A 101 -1.29 5.43 2.77
C ASP A 101 -1.06 6.28 1.52
N GLU A 102 0.05 7.02 1.49
CA GLU A 102 0.41 7.82 0.32
C GLU A 102 0.77 6.93 -0.86
N ALA A 103 1.44 5.79 -0.63
CA ALA A 103 1.72 4.82 -1.70
C ALA A 103 0.42 4.33 -2.36
N ILE A 104 -0.57 3.89 -1.58
CA ILE A 104 -1.89 3.44 -2.05
C ILE A 104 -2.61 4.55 -2.83
N LYS A 105 -2.62 5.76 -2.28
CA LYS A 105 -3.22 6.93 -2.93
C LYS A 105 -2.60 7.22 -4.29
N TYR A 106 -1.28 7.19 -4.41
CA TYR A 106 -0.58 7.48 -5.66
C TYR A 106 -0.67 6.35 -6.69
N TYR A 107 -0.66 5.08 -6.27
CA TYR A 107 -0.98 3.98 -7.18
C TYR A 107 -2.41 4.07 -7.71
N SER A 108 -3.37 4.40 -6.85
CA SER A 108 -4.77 4.60 -7.27
C SER A 108 -4.90 5.73 -8.29
N LYS A 109 -4.27 6.89 -8.04
CA LYS A 109 -4.21 8.00 -9.00
C LYS A 109 -3.57 7.59 -10.32
N SER A 110 -2.46 6.86 -10.27
CA SER A 110 -1.77 6.35 -11.47
C SER A 110 -2.70 5.46 -12.32
N LEU A 111 -3.47 4.58 -11.68
CA LEU A 111 -4.44 3.71 -12.36
C LEU A 111 -5.63 4.46 -12.97
N THR A 112 -6.02 5.60 -12.39
CA THR A 112 -7.05 6.49 -12.98
C THR A 112 -6.54 7.13 -14.26
N GLU A 113 -5.28 7.55 -14.31
CA GLU A 113 -4.67 8.16 -15.50
C GLU A 113 -4.37 7.09 -16.58
N HIS A 114 -3.75 5.97 -16.19
CA HIS A 114 -3.49 4.83 -17.08
C HIS A 114 -3.43 3.52 -16.30
N ARG A 115 -4.42 2.67 -16.52
CA ARG A 115 -4.49 1.37 -15.87
C ARG A 115 -3.46 0.40 -16.45
N THR A 116 -2.55 -0.07 -15.61
CA THR A 116 -1.59 -1.14 -15.95
C THR A 116 -1.68 -2.31 -14.96
N PRO A 117 -1.44 -3.55 -15.40
CA PRO A 117 -1.40 -4.71 -14.50
C PRO A 117 -0.32 -4.58 -13.40
N ASP A 118 0.85 -4.03 -13.74
CA ASP A 118 1.95 -3.82 -12.77
C ASP A 118 1.53 -2.89 -11.62
N THR A 119 0.96 -1.72 -11.93
CA THR A 119 0.51 -0.79 -10.89
C THR A 119 -0.63 -1.36 -10.07
N LEU A 120 -1.54 -2.13 -10.68
CA LEU A 120 -2.62 -2.80 -9.95
C LEU A 120 -2.08 -3.81 -8.95
N GLN A 121 -1.08 -4.60 -9.34
CA GLN A 121 -0.46 -5.57 -8.45
C GLN A 121 0.22 -4.86 -7.27
N LYS A 122 0.99 -3.80 -7.54
CA LYS A 122 1.61 -2.98 -6.49
C LYS A 122 0.60 -2.37 -5.52
N LEU A 123 -0.54 -1.88 -6.02
CA LEU A 123 -1.62 -1.39 -5.17
C LEU A 123 -2.12 -2.48 -4.21
N ARG A 124 -2.47 -3.66 -4.75
CA ARG A 124 -2.96 -4.80 -3.95
C ARG A 124 -1.95 -5.27 -2.92
N ASP A 125 -0.69 -5.37 -3.31
CA ASP A 125 0.39 -5.80 -2.42
C ASP A 125 0.61 -4.78 -1.29
N THR A 126 0.50 -3.49 -1.60
CA THR A 126 0.63 -2.41 -0.60
C THR A 126 -0.57 -2.38 0.35
N GLU A 127 -1.79 -2.57 -0.14
CA GLU A 127 -2.99 -2.70 0.70
C GLU A 127 -2.90 -3.91 1.64
N LYS A 128 -2.40 -5.04 1.12
CA LYS A 128 -2.15 -6.25 1.93
C LYS A 128 -1.10 -5.98 3.00
N LEU A 129 0.04 -5.38 2.64
CA LEU A 129 1.10 -5.03 3.59
C LEU A 129 0.58 -4.09 4.68
N LYS A 130 -0.21 -3.07 4.32
CA LYS A 130 -0.82 -2.14 5.28
C LYS A 130 -1.71 -2.90 6.26
N LYS A 131 -2.59 -3.76 5.78
CA LYS A 131 -3.47 -4.58 6.62
C LYS A 131 -2.70 -5.51 7.55
N GLU A 132 -1.59 -6.09 7.08
CA GLU A 132 -0.73 -6.93 7.90
C GLU A 132 -0.02 -6.12 9.00
N GLN A 133 0.48 -4.93 8.68
CA GLN A 133 1.08 -4.02 9.68
C GLN A 133 0.05 -3.56 10.72
N GLU A 134 -1.16 -3.17 10.29
CA GLU A 134 -2.24 -2.79 11.20
C GLU A 134 -2.64 -3.94 12.13
N LYS A 135 -2.77 -5.16 11.58
CA LYS A 135 -3.07 -6.35 12.38
C LYS A 135 -1.96 -6.65 13.39
N ALA A 136 -0.69 -6.57 12.96
CA ALA A 136 0.44 -6.78 13.84
C ALA A 136 0.51 -5.73 14.95
N ALA A 137 0.21 -4.46 14.64
CA ALA A 137 0.15 -3.39 15.62
C ALA A 137 -1.03 -3.53 16.60
N TYR A 138 -2.14 -4.14 16.16
CA TYR A 138 -3.30 -4.41 17.00
C TYR A 138 -3.14 -5.64 17.90
N TYR A 139 -2.19 -6.53 17.57
CA TYR A 139 -1.98 -7.77 18.29
C TYR A 139 -1.58 -7.53 19.75
N ASN A 140 -2.40 -8.01 20.68
CA ASN A 140 -2.12 -7.92 22.11
C ASN A 140 -2.83 -9.05 22.87
N PRO A 141 -2.13 -10.14 23.23
CA PRO A 141 -2.73 -11.29 23.92
C PRO A 141 -3.35 -10.96 25.27
N GLU A 142 -2.79 -10.01 26.02
CA GLU A 142 -3.31 -9.65 27.34
C GLU A 142 -4.66 -8.92 27.22
N LEU A 143 -4.75 -7.96 26.29
CA LEU A 143 -6.02 -7.29 26.00
C LEU A 143 -7.03 -8.24 25.34
N ALA A 144 -6.55 -9.22 24.56
CA ALA A 144 -7.39 -10.28 24.02
C ALA A 144 -8.02 -11.11 25.15
N ASP A 145 -7.22 -11.56 26.11
CA ASP A 145 -7.69 -12.33 27.26
C ASP A 145 -8.65 -11.52 28.13
N ARG A 146 -8.40 -10.22 28.32
CA ARG A 146 -9.31 -9.32 29.05
C ARG A 146 -10.67 -9.21 28.36
N ALA A 147 -10.69 -8.94 27.06
CA ALA A 147 -11.92 -8.89 26.28
C ALA A 147 -12.67 -10.23 26.30
N ARG A 148 -11.94 -11.36 26.25
CA ARG A 148 -12.53 -12.70 26.39
C ARG A 148 -13.19 -12.89 27.76
N GLU A 149 -12.57 -12.45 28.85
CA GLU A 149 -13.18 -12.54 30.19
C GLU A 149 -14.38 -11.60 30.36
N GLU A 150 -14.36 -10.41 29.77
CA GLU A 150 -15.52 -9.51 29.71
C GLU A 150 -16.68 -10.16 28.93
N GLY A 151 -16.39 -10.78 27.78
CA GLY A 151 -17.34 -11.58 27.03
C GLY A 151 -17.93 -12.73 27.84
N ASN A 152 -17.10 -13.44 28.63
CA ASN A 152 -17.56 -14.50 29.54
C ASN A 152 -18.52 -13.97 30.60
N ALA A 153 -18.26 -12.78 31.15
CA ALA A 153 -19.13 -12.15 32.14
C ALA A 153 -20.49 -11.74 31.52
N LEU A 154 -20.47 -11.14 30.33
CA LEU A 154 -21.67 -10.77 29.58
C LEU A 154 -22.50 -11.99 29.18
N PHE A 155 -21.83 -13.06 28.76
CA PHE A 155 -22.46 -14.35 28.50
C PHE A 155 -23.19 -14.85 29.75
N LYS A 156 -22.54 -14.92 30.90
CA LYS A 156 -23.19 -15.32 32.15
C LYS A 156 -24.39 -14.43 32.53
N ALA A 157 -24.36 -13.15 32.14
CA ALA A 157 -25.45 -12.20 32.34
C ALA A 157 -26.59 -12.28 31.29
N GLY A 158 -26.51 -13.19 30.31
CA GLY A 158 -27.50 -13.32 29.25
C GLY A 158 -27.43 -12.28 28.14
N LYS A 159 -26.39 -11.45 28.14
CA LYS A 159 -26.15 -10.37 27.18
C LYS A 159 -25.36 -10.87 25.98
N TRP A 160 -25.99 -11.72 25.18
CA TRP A 160 -25.32 -12.44 24.09
C TRP A 160 -24.79 -11.53 22.97
N PRO A 161 -25.50 -10.49 22.50
CA PRO A 161 -24.98 -9.57 21.49
C PRO A 161 -23.69 -8.86 21.96
N GLU A 162 -23.69 -8.35 23.19
CA GLU A 162 -22.53 -7.67 23.77
C GLU A 162 -21.37 -8.64 24.02
N ALA A 163 -21.67 -9.89 24.40
CA ALA A 163 -20.64 -10.93 24.50
C ALA A 163 -20.00 -11.23 23.14
N VAL A 164 -20.79 -11.26 22.05
CA VAL A 164 -20.27 -11.42 20.68
C VAL A 164 -19.30 -10.28 20.33
N GLU A 165 -19.62 -9.03 20.69
CA GLU A 165 -18.73 -7.89 20.47
C GLU A 165 -17.39 -8.08 21.18
N GLN A 166 -17.41 -8.48 22.46
CA GLN A 166 -16.20 -8.70 23.25
C GLN A 166 -15.35 -9.88 22.77
N TYR A 167 -15.97 -11.00 22.39
CA TYR A 167 -15.23 -12.11 21.79
C TYR A 167 -14.67 -11.73 20.42
N THR A 168 -15.39 -10.93 19.63
CA THR A 168 -14.89 -10.40 18.36
C THR A 168 -13.66 -9.52 18.57
N GLU A 169 -13.68 -8.69 19.61
CA GLU A 169 -12.51 -7.88 19.99
C GLU A 169 -11.33 -8.76 20.43
N ALA A 170 -11.57 -9.78 21.25
CA ALA A 170 -10.54 -10.75 21.63
C ALA A 170 -9.90 -11.41 20.40
N ILE A 171 -10.70 -11.84 19.43
CA ILE A 171 -10.24 -12.44 18.16
C ILE A 171 -9.42 -11.45 17.34
N LYS A 172 -9.84 -10.18 17.25
CA LYS A 172 -9.08 -9.15 16.52
C LYS A 172 -7.69 -8.95 17.12
N ARG A 173 -7.59 -8.99 18.45
CA ARG A 173 -6.33 -8.83 19.22
C ARG A 173 -5.45 -10.07 19.19
N ASN A 174 -6.03 -11.27 19.12
CA ASN A 174 -5.32 -12.53 19.01
C ASN A 174 -6.15 -13.56 18.25
N ASP A 175 -5.92 -13.66 16.94
CA ASP A 175 -6.68 -14.53 16.05
C ASP A 175 -6.20 -15.99 16.05
N LYS A 176 -5.24 -16.31 16.92
CA LYS A 176 -4.71 -17.67 17.12
C LYS A 176 -5.27 -18.35 18.35
N ASP A 177 -5.96 -17.61 19.22
CA ASP A 177 -6.63 -18.18 20.38
C ASP A 177 -7.97 -18.78 19.97
N VAL A 178 -8.14 -20.08 20.21
CA VAL A 178 -9.35 -20.84 19.87
C VAL A 178 -10.52 -20.51 20.80
N ARG A 179 -10.24 -20.11 22.05
CA ARG A 179 -11.26 -19.96 23.11
C ARG A 179 -12.33 -18.91 22.77
N PRO A 180 -11.99 -17.69 22.29
CA PRO A 180 -12.98 -16.71 21.87
C PRO A 180 -13.89 -17.18 20.73
N TYR A 181 -13.37 -17.95 19.75
CA TYR A 181 -14.18 -18.48 18.64
C TYR A 181 -15.22 -19.46 19.16
N SER A 182 -14.82 -20.41 20.00
CA SER A 182 -15.75 -21.36 20.63
C SER A 182 -16.83 -20.65 21.45
N ASN A 183 -16.43 -19.69 22.30
CA ASN A 183 -17.37 -18.96 23.14
C ASN A 183 -18.34 -18.09 22.31
N ARG A 184 -17.86 -17.47 21.22
CA ARG A 184 -18.69 -16.68 20.31
C ARG A 184 -19.64 -17.55 19.49
N ALA A 185 -19.24 -18.75 19.09
CA ALA A 185 -20.12 -19.71 18.45
C ALA A 185 -21.32 -20.06 19.34
N VAL A 186 -21.10 -20.26 20.65
CA VAL A 186 -22.19 -20.50 21.60
C VAL A 186 -23.12 -19.29 21.70
N CYS A 187 -22.59 -18.07 21.73
CA CYS A 187 -23.44 -16.86 21.65
C CYS A 187 -24.28 -16.83 20.38
N TYR A 188 -23.69 -17.13 19.22
CA TYR A 188 -24.41 -17.15 17.96
C TYR A 188 -25.52 -18.20 17.96
N LEU A 189 -25.31 -19.38 18.54
CA LEU A 189 -26.37 -20.37 18.73
C LEU A 189 -27.51 -19.85 19.63
N LYS A 190 -27.19 -19.15 20.73
CA LYS A 190 -28.20 -18.48 21.57
C LYS A 190 -28.99 -17.40 20.83
N LEU A 191 -28.37 -16.77 19.84
CA LEU A 191 -28.96 -15.76 18.97
C LEU A 191 -29.59 -16.34 17.69
N MET A 192 -29.63 -17.67 17.54
CA MET A 192 -30.12 -18.37 16.34
C MET A 192 -29.34 -18.03 15.06
N ALA A 193 -28.13 -17.49 15.17
CA ALA A 193 -27.21 -17.18 14.07
C ALA A 193 -26.35 -18.41 13.70
N VAL A 194 -27.00 -19.50 13.32
CA VAL A 194 -26.37 -20.82 13.14
C VAL A 194 -25.20 -20.80 12.14
N HIS A 195 -25.33 -20.04 11.05
CA HIS A 195 -24.27 -19.96 10.05
C HIS A 195 -23.00 -19.27 10.56
N GLU A 196 -23.13 -18.27 11.44
CA GLU A 196 -21.96 -17.63 12.05
C GLU A 196 -21.32 -18.54 13.11
N ALA A 197 -22.14 -19.32 13.83
CA ALA A 197 -21.62 -20.34 14.75
C ALA A 197 -20.84 -21.44 14.02
N GLU A 198 -21.32 -21.89 12.86
CA GLU A 198 -20.63 -22.86 12.00
C GLU A 198 -19.26 -22.36 11.55
N LYS A 199 -19.17 -21.11 11.06
CA LYS A 199 -17.88 -20.49 10.69
C LYS A 199 -16.89 -20.45 11.85
N ASP A 200 -17.35 -20.10 13.04
CA ASP A 200 -16.50 -20.06 14.23
C ASP A 200 -16.06 -21.47 14.66
N ALA A 201 -16.91 -22.48 14.50
CA ALA A 201 -16.57 -23.87 14.77
C ALA A 201 -15.52 -24.40 13.77
N ASP A 202 -15.70 -24.14 12.47
CA ASP A 202 -14.72 -24.46 11.43
C ASP A 202 -13.37 -23.82 11.74
N ARG A 203 -13.39 -22.54 12.16
CA ARG A 203 -12.16 -21.83 12.54
C ARG A 203 -11.49 -22.43 13.77
N CYS A 204 -12.25 -22.92 14.75
CA CYS A 204 -11.69 -23.64 15.89
C CYS A 204 -10.96 -24.91 15.45
N ILE A 205 -11.56 -25.69 14.54
CA ILE A 205 -10.98 -26.94 14.02
C ILE A 205 -9.72 -26.65 13.18
N GLU A 206 -9.71 -25.58 12.39
CA GLU A 206 -8.54 -25.15 11.63
C GLU A 206 -7.35 -24.77 12.53
N LEU A 207 -7.63 -24.08 13.64
CA LEU A 207 -6.61 -23.60 14.58
C LEU A 207 -6.11 -24.70 15.53
N ASP A 208 -7.02 -25.55 16.00
CA ASP A 208 -6.72 -26.71 16.83
C ASP A 208 -7.60 -27.90 16.42
N PRO A 209 -7.08 -28.79 15.56
CA PRO A 209 -7.80 -29.99 15.12
C PRO A 209 -8.18 -30.97 16.24
N THR A 210 -7.61 -30.81 17.45
CA THR A 210 -7.95 -31.64 18.61
C THR A 210 -9.03 -31.03 19.49
N PHE A 211 -9.39 -29.76 19.27
CA PHE A 211 -10.35 -29.02 20.09
C PHE A 211 -11.74 -29.67 20.13
N GLY A 212 -12.21 -30.20 19.00
CA GLY A 212 -13.50 -30.90 18.91
C GLY A 212 -13.57 -32.24 19.66
N LYS A 213 -12.47 -32.73 20.25
CA LYS A 213 -12.46 -33.95 21.07
C LYS A 213 -12.78 -33.69 22.55
N TYR A 214 -12.91 -32.42 22.96
CA TYR A 214 -13.11 -32.02 24.36
C TYR A 214 -14.57 -31.60 24.68
N PHE A 215 -15.49 -31.76 23.73
CA PHE A 215 -16.93 -31.58 23.88
C PHE A 215 -17.65 -32.89 23.54
#